data_AF-A0A554KSZ8-F1
#
_entry.id   AF-A0A554KSZ8-F1
#
_cell.length_a   1.000
_cell.length_b   1.000
_cell.length_c   1.000
_cell.angle_alpha   90.00
_cell.angle_beta   90.00
_cell.angle_gamma   90.00
#
_symmetry.space_group_name_H-M   'P 1'
#
loop_
_entity.id
_entity.type
_entity.pdbx_description
1 polymer ?
#
loop_
_entity_poly.entity_id
_entity_poly.type
_entity_poly.pdbx_seq_one_letter_code
_entity_poly.pdbx_strand_id
1 'polypeptide(L)'
;MKLLHKQGVIKMADNKKPEQKAAEKPLENPSVNVNVTPQNEKNKAHVDAARTLKKKLEENIKKAVEKNSQGGQEKQFAAAKEETKKVGRDANPQEIKEVKVNVAGADKDGDTERRAWTVPTTKASPP
;
A
#
# COMPACT_ATOMS: atom_id res chain seq x y z
N MET A 1 5.43 73.59 -11.25
CA MET A 1 4.18 72.90 -11.64
C MET A 1 4.46 71.40 -11.56
N LYS A 2 4.08 70.73 -10.47
CA LYS A 2 2.82 69.98 -10.23
C LYS A 2 2.68 68.68 -11.07
N LEU A 3 2.68 67.55 -10.32
CA LEU A 3 2.00 66.25 -10.55
C LEU A 3 2.62 65.34 -11.66
N LEU A 4 2.75 64.00 -11.56
CA LEU A 4 2.06 63.00 -10.74
C LEU A 4 2.81 61.63 -10.76
N HIS A 5 2.80 60.96 -9.60
CA HIS A 5 2.99 59.55 -9.24
C HIS A 5 3.17 58.44 -10.30
N LYS A 6 3.98 57.42 -9.97
CA LYS A 6 3.46 56.12 -9.47
C LYS A 6 4.51 55.24 -8.79
N GLN A 7 4.24 54.92 -7.53
CA GLN A 7 4.79 53.80 -6.77
C GLN A 7 4.45 52.47 -7.46
N GLY A 8 5.39 51.54 -7.45
CA GLY A 8 5.23 50.18 -7.94
C GLY A 8 5.97 49.21 -7.02
N VAL A 9 5.32 48.92 -5.90
CA VAL A 9 5.59 47.89 -4.88
C VAL A 9 6.26 46.64 -5.48
N ILE A 10 7.48 46.32 -5.04
CA ILE A 10 8.01 44.96 -5.18
C ILE A 10 7.11 44.07 -4.31
N LYS A 11 6.17 43.37 -4.96
CA LYS A 11 5.40 42.32 -4.30
C LYS A 11 6.39 41.28 -3.81
N MET A 12 6.56 41.22 -2.50
CA MET A 12 7.09 40.04 -1.81
C MET A 12 6.26 38.87 -2.33
N ALA A 13 6.91 37.96 -3.08
CA ALA A 13 6.27 36.73 -3.49
C ALA A 13 5.79 36.05 -2.21
N ASP A 14 4.48 35.83 -2.13
CA ASP A 14 3.82 34.96 -1.17
C ASP A 14 4.64 33.68 -1.11
N ASN A 15 5.47 33.58 -0.07
CA ASN A 15 6.15 32.37 0.31
C ASN A 15 5.06 31.47 0.87
N LYS A 16 4.23 30.91 -0.02
CA LYS A 16 3.39 29.75 0.29
C LYS A 16 4.36 28.65 0.67
N LYS A 17 4.72 28.64 1.95
CA LYS A 17 5.16 27.45 2.67
C LYS A 17 4.25 26.34 2.16
N PRO A 18 4.78 25.29 1.50
CA PRO A 18 3.92 24.18 1.14
C PRO A 18 3.25 23.77 2.44
N GLU A 19 1.91 23.82 2.46
CA GLU A 19 1.14 23.20 3.53
C GLU A 19 1.69 21.78 3.62
N GLN A 20 2.55 21.56 4.61
CA GLN A 20 2.86 20.23 5.06
C GLN A 20 1.50 19.73 5.50
N LYS A 21 0.81 18.99 4.62
CA LYS A 21 -0.30 18.11 5.01
C LYS A 21 0.16 17.53 6.34
N ALA A 22 -0.59 17.81 7.40
CA ALA A 22 -0.27 17.30 8.73
C ALA A 22 0.12 15.84 8.55
N ALA A 23 1.33 15.48 9.02
CA ALA A 23 1.88 14.16 8.77
C ALA A 23 0.82 13.14 9.22
N GLU A 24 0.26 12.41 8.25
CA GLU A 24 -0.76 11.41 8.53
C GLU A 24 -0.14 10.40 9.49
N LYS A 25 -0.83 10.10 10.59
CA LYS A 25 -0.27 9.19 11.58
C LYS A 25 -0.19 7.77 10.98
N PRO A 26 0.80 6.96 11.38
CA PRO A 26 0.84 5.56 11.02
C PRO A 26 -0.34 4.79 11.62
N LEU A 27 -0.67 3.65 11.01
CA LEU A 27 -1.45 2.60 11.62
C LEU A 27 -0.76 2.10 12.90
N GLU A 28 -1.52 2.09 13.98
CA GLU A 28 -1.12 1.47 15.23
C GLU A 28 -1.49 -0.02 15.24
N ASN A 29 -0.59 -0.86 15.75
CA ASN A 29 -0.76 -2.31 15.85
C ASN A 29 -1.24 -2.99 14.54
N PRO A 30 -0.52 -2.82 13.41
CA PRO A 30 -0.96 -3.34 12.13
C PRO A 30 -1.04 -4.86 12.15
N SER A 31 -2.20 -5.39 11.79
CA SER A 31 -2.48 -6.80 11.59
C SER A 31 -2.55 -7.11 10.09
N VAL A 32 -1.80 -8.11 9.66
CA VAL A 32 -1.75 -8.56 8.27
C VAL A 32 -2.31 -9.97 8.20
N ASN A 33 -3.34 -10.17 7.39
CA ASN A 33 -3.92 -11.49 7.12
C ASN A 33 -3.86 -11.78 5.62
N VAL A 34 -3.12 -12.83 5.27
CA VAL A 34 -2.94 -13.28 3.88
C VAL A 34 -3.71 -14.58 3.64
N ASN A 35 -4.46 -14.62 2.56
CA ASN A 35 -5.09 -15.82 2.04
C ASN A 35 -4.64 -16.07 0.59
N VAL A 36 -4.05 -17.23 0.33
CA VAL A 36 -3.64 -17.64 -1.01
C VAL A 36 -4.47 -18.85 -1.38
N THR A 37 -5.24 -18.74 -2.45
CA THR A 37 -6.08 -19.82 -2.96
C THR A 37 -5.30 -20.60 -4.02
N PRO A 38 -5.01 -21.90 -3.80
CA PRO A 38 -4.37 -22.73 -4.81
C PRO A 38 -5.33 -22.95 -6.00
N GLN A 39 -4.77 -23.27 -7.17
CA GLN A 39 -5.55 -23.57 -8.36
C GLN A 39 -6.32 -24.90 -8.23
N ASN A 40 -5.79 -25.83 -7.44
CA ASN A 40 -6.44 -27.10 -7.12
C ASN A 40 -6.15 -27.49 -5.67
N GLU A 41 -7.16 -27.41 -4.81
CA GLU A 41 -7.06 -27.74 -3.37
C GLU A 41 -6.80 -29.22 -3.09
N LYS A 42 -7.04 -30.10 -4.07
CA LYS A 42 -6.75 -31.54 -3.97
C LYS A 42 -5.31 -31.87 -4.40
N ASN A 43 -4.61 -30.95 -5.07
CA ASN A 43 -3.22 -31.16 -5.48
C ASN A 43 -2.27 -30.66 -4.38
N LYS A 44 -1.56 -31.60 -3.73
CA LYS A 44 -0.60 -31.30 -2.67
C LYS A 44 0.44 -30.26 -3.09
N ALA A 45 0.96 -30.32 -4.32
CA ALA A 45 1.95 -29.35 -4.80
C ALA A 45 1.37 -27.92 -4.85
N HIS A 46 0.13 -27.77 -5.31
CA HIS A 46 -0.53 -26.46 -5.39
C HIS A 46 -0.79 -25.91 -3.98
N VAL A 47 -1.21 -26.77 -3.04
CA VAL A 47 -1.44 -26.39 -1.63
C VAL A 47 -0.12 -25.99 -0.95
N ASP A 48 0.97 -26.75 -1.14
CA ASP A 48 2.29 -26.41 -0.62
C ASP A 48 2.83 -25.10 -1.22
N ALA A 49 2.64 -24.88 -2.52
CA ALA A 49 2.97 -23.62 -3.18
C ALA A 49 2.18 -22.45 -2.57
N ALA A 50 0.87 -22.60 -2.38
CA ALA A 50 0.02 -21.58 -1.75
C ALA A 50 0.44 -21.27 -0.31
N ARG A 51 0.76 -22.29 0.49
CA ARG A 51 1.23 -22.12 1.87
C ARG A 51 2.58 -21.41 1.95
N THR A 52 3.50 -21.76 1.05
CA THR A 52 4.82 -21.14 0.95
C THR A 52 4.69 -19.67 0.55
N LEU A 53 3.87 -19.39 -0.47
CA LEU A 53 3.61 -18.04 -0.93
C LEU A 53 2.94 -17.19 0.16
N LYS A 54 1.96 -17.76 0.87
CA LYS A 54 1.27 -17.08 1.98
C LYS A 54 2.26 -16.59 3.03
N LYS A 55 3.16 -17.46 3.52
CA LYS A 55 4.14 -17.11 4.54
C LYS A 55 5.06 -15.98 4.07
N LYS A 56 5.63 -16.13 2.87
CA LYS A 56 6.54 -15.13 2.28
C LYS A 56 5.86 -13.78 2.10
N LEU A 57 4.63 -13.78 1.58
CA LEU A 57 3.86 -12.55 1.36
C LEU A 57 3.51 -11.87 2.68
N GLU A 58 3.11 -12.63 3.70
CA GLU A 58 2.77 -12.08 5.01
C GLU A 58 3.97 -11.36 5.64
N GLU A 59 5.16 -11.97 5.60
CA GLU A 59 6.39 -11.34 6.09
C GLU A 59 6.77 -10.10 5.29
N ASN A 60 6.65 -10.15 3.96
CA ASN A 60 6.95 -9.01 3.10
C ASN A 60 6.04 -7.82 3.38
N ILE A 61 4.73 -8.05 3.52
CA ILE A 61 3.76 -6.98 3.81
C ILE A 61 4.01 -6.41 5.19
N LYS A 62 4.26 -7.25 6.21
CA LYS A 62 4.61 -6.77 7.56
C LYS A 62 5.82 -5.82 7.52
N LYS A 63 6.90 -6.22 6.83
CA LYS A 63 8.09 -5.38 6.64
C LYS A 63 7.79 -4.10 5.86
N ALA A 64 6.97 -4.19 4.81
CA ALA A 64 6.59 -3.04 4.00
C ALA A 64 5.75 -2.02 4.80
N VAL A 65 4.80 -2.50 5.61
CA VAL A 65 3.98 -1.65 6.50
C VAL A 65 4.84 -1.01 7.59
N GLU A 66 5.75 -1.76 8.23
CA GLU A 66 6.63 -1.22 9.27
C GLU A 66 7.58 -0.15 8.70
N LYS A 67 8.24 -0.42 7.57
CA LYS A 67 9.17 0.50 6.90
C LYS A 67 8.50 1.80 6.44
N ASN A 68 7.20 1.77 6.17
CA ASN A 68 6.46 2.93 5.68
C ASN A 68 5.68 3.69 6.76
N SER A 69 5.86 3.34 8.04
CA SER A 69 5.24 4.02 9.20
C SER A 69 5.46 5.55 9.19
N GLN A 70 6.64 6.03 8.83
CA GLN A 70 6.93 7.48 8.77
C GLN A 70 6.15 8.25 7.71
N GLY A 71 5.58 7.56 6.72
CA GLY A 71 4.75 8.18 5.69
C GLY A 71 3.25 8.14 5.97
N GLY A 72 2.87 7.68 7.16
CA GLY A 72 1.48 7.54 7.56
C GLY A 72 0.78 6.31 7.01
N GLN A 73 -0.45 6.15 7.46
CA GLN A 73 -1.35 5.04 7.14
C GLN A 73 -1.52 4.79 5.64
N GLU A 74 -1.73 5.84 4.83
CA GLU A 74 -1.93 5.72 3.39
C GLU A 74 -0.70 5.11 2.72
N LYS A 75 0.51 5.50 3.14
CA LYS A 75 1.76 4.94 2.61
C LYS A 75 1.96 3.48 3.03
N GLN A 76 1.58 3.13 4.26
CA GLN A 76 1.61 1.74 4.73
C GLN A 76 0.67 0.84 3.92
N PHE A 77 -0.57 1.30 3.68
CA PHE A 77 -1.51 0.59 2.83
C PHE A 77 -1.07 0.54 1.37
N ALA A 78 -0.48 1.61 0.83
CA ALA A 78 0.06 1.62 -0.53
C ALA A 78 1.19 0.60 -0.68
N ALA A 79 2.10 0.52 0.30
CA ALA A 79 3.19 -0.46 0.31
C ALA A 79 2.66 -1.91 0.38
N ALA A 80 1.66 -2.17 1.23
CA ALA A 80 1.01 -3.48 1.28
C ALA A 80 0.32 -3.86 -0.04
N LYS A 81 -0.37 -2.90 -0.68
CA LYS A 81 -1.00 -3.08 -1.99
C LYS A 81 0.04 -3.39 -3.08
N GLU A 82 1.18 -2.72 -3.06
CA GLU A 82 2.25 -2.94 -4.03
C GLU A 82 2.84 -4.35 -3.90
N GLU A 83 3.17 -4.78 -2.69
CA GLU A 83 3.64 -6.16 -2.44
C GLU A 83 2.60 -7.21 -2.87
N THR A 84 1.32 -6.94 -2.61
CA THR A 84 0.22 -7.81 -3.05
C THR A 84 0.17 -7.90 -4.59
N LYS A 85 0.28 -6.79 -5.30
CA LYS A 85 0.28 -6.79 -6.77
C LYS A 85 1.49 -7.51 -7.34
N LYS A 86 2.67 -7.26 -6.75
CA LYS A 86 3.92 -7.91 -7.16
C LYS A 86 3.81 -9.42 -7.04
N VAL A 87 3.33 -9.91 -5.90
CA VAL A 87 3.15 -11.36 -5.72
C VAL A 87 2.10 -11.93 -6.65
N GLY A 88 1.02 -11.20 -6.94
CA GLY A 88 0.01 -11.63 -7.91
C GLY A 88 0.58 -11.80 -9.32
N ARG A 89 1.56 -10.97 -9.70
CA ARG A 89 2.30 -11.07 -10.97
C ARG A 89 3.33 -12.20 -10.97
N ASP A 90 4.06 -12.37 -9.86
CA ASP A 90 5.18 -13.32 -9.75
C ASP A 90 4.73 -14.75 -9.41
N ALA A 91 3.51 -14.91 -8.87
CA ALA A 91 2.95 -16.21 -8.53
C ALA A 91 2.68 -17.04 -9.79
N ASN A 92 2.91 -18.36 -9.69
CA ASN A 92 2.65 -19.27 -10.77
C ASN A 92 1.12 -19.43 -10.98
N PRO A 93 0.55 -18.99 -12.12
CA PRO A 93 -0.87 -19.09 -12.40
C PRO A 93 -1.37 -20.53 -12.60
N GLN A 94 -0.47 -21.51 -12.76
CA GLN A 94 -0.84 -22.92 -12.81
C GLN A 94 -1.07 -23.51 -11.42
N GLU A 95 -0.42 -22.96 -10.39
CA GLU A 95 -0.46 -23.48 -9.02
C GLU A 95 -1.35 -22.65 -8.11
N ILE A 96 -1.45 -21.34 -8.37
CA ILE A 96 -2.21 -20.37 -7.59
C ILE A 96 -3.34 -19.82 -8.45
N LYS A 97 -4.51 -19.61 -7.83
CA LYS A 97 -5.69 -18.99 -8.45
C LYS A 97 -5.78 -17.50 -8.14
N GLU A 98 -5.59 -17.17 -6.87
CA GLU A 98 -5.87 -15.83 -6.34
C GLU A 98 -5.11 -15.59 -5.04
N VAL A 99 -4.72 -14.34 -4.83
CA VAL A 99 -4.13 -13.88 -3.58
C VAL A 99 -5.01 -12.77 -3.00
N LYS A 100 -5.43 -12.95 -1.75
CA LYS A 100 -6.13 -11.95 -0.96
C LYS A 100 -5.27 -11.51 0.19
N VAL A 101 -5.15 -10.20 0.35
CA VAL A 101 -4.42 -9.57 1.44
C VAL A 101 -5.36 -8.66 2.18
N ASN A 102 -5.29 -8.72 3.49
CA ASN A 102 -5.99 -7.81 4.36
C ASN A 102 -5.02 -7.18 5.34
N VAL A 103 -5.02 -5.85 5.42
CA VAL A 103 -4.27 -5.10 6.41
C VAL A 103 -5.26 -4.29 7.22
N ALA A 104 -5.17 -4.42 8.53
CA ALA A 104 -5.96 -3.67 9.50
C ALA A 104 -5.06 -3.04 10.54
N GLY A 105 -5.49 -1.96 11.18
CA GLY A 105 -4.81 -1.32 12.31
C GLY A 105 -5.65 -0.17 12.84
N ALA A 106 -5.31 0.33 14.02
CA ALA A 106 -5.98 1.51 14.56
C ALA A 106 -5.42 2.78 13.90
N ASP A 107 -6.29 3.75 13.61
CA ASP A 107 -5.89 5.09 13.19
C ASP A 107 -5.64 6.01 14.40
N LYS A 108 -5.41 7.30 14.12
CA LYS A 108 -5.08 8.30 15.14
C LYS A 108 -6.17 8.56 16.17
N ASP A 109 -7.42 8.20 15.86
CA ASP A 109 -8.61 8.36 16.68
C ASP A 109 -8.95 7.06 17.43
N GLY A 110 -8.20 5.98 17.16
CA GLY A 110 -8.41 4.65 17.74
C GLY A 110 -9.40 3.80 16.95
N ASP A 111 -9.93 4.31 15.84
CA ASP A 111 -10.82 3.58 14.95
C ASP A 111 -10.04 2.54 14.14
N THR A 112 -10.63 1.36 13.96
CA THR A 112 -9.99 0.30 13.18
C THR A 112 -10.19 0.53 11.69
N GLU A 113 -9.12 0.90 11.01
CA GLU A 113 -9.06 1.02 9.57
C GLU A 113 -8.62 -0.30 8.94
N ARG A 114 -9.28 -0.68 7.85
CA ARG A 114 -9.05 -1.97 7.18
C ARG A 114 -9.08 -1.81 5.67
N ARG A 115 -8.07 -2.35 4.99
CA ARG A 115 -8.04 -2.46 3.54
C ARG A 115 -7.80 -3.89 3.10
N ALA A 116 -8.52 -4.28 2.04
CA ALA A 116 -8.39 -5.59 1.42
C ALA A 116 -8.05 -5.44 -0.05
N TRP A 117 -7.14 -6.26 -0.54
CA TRP A 117 -6.81 -6.35 -1.95
C TRP A 117 -6.89 -7.80 -2.39
N THR A 118 -7.51 -8.01 -3.54
CA THR A 118 -7.61 -9.31 -4.19
C THR A 118 -6.95 -9.18 -5.55
N VAL A 119 -5.97 -10.03 -5.83
CA VAL A 119 -5.29 -10.08 -7.12
C VAL A 119 -5.39 -11.49 -7.69
N PRO A 120 -5.95 -11.65 -8.91
CA PRO A 120 -5.94 -12.94 -9.58
C PRO A 120 -4.53 -13.22 -10.10
N THR A 121 -4.08 -14.46 -10.00
CA THR A 121 -2.84 -14.92 -10.62
C THR A 121 -3.17 -15.32 -12.05
N THR A 122 -3.24 -14.33 -12.93
CA THR A 122 -3.39 -14.57 -14.38
C THR A 122 -2.00 -14.71 -14.99
N LYS A 123 -1.86 -15.53 -16.05
CA LYS A 123 -0.69 -15.41 -16.92
C LYS A 123 -0.61 -13.94 -17.34
N ALA A 124 0.49 -13.28 -17.00
CA ALA A 124 0.84 -12.05 -17.70
C ALA A 124 0.86 -12.41 -19.18
N SER A 125 -0.11 -11.91 -19.95
CA SER A 125 0.10 -11.83 -21.39
C SER A 125 1.27 -10.86 -21.55
N PRO A 126 2.40 -11.28 -22.14
CA PRO A 126 3.46 -10.33 -22.44
C PRO A 126 2.88 -9.23 -23.35
N PRO A 127 3.31 -7.96 -23.18
CA PRO A 127 2.91 -6.86 -24.05
C PRO A 127 3.37 -7.06 -25.49
#